data_AF-A0A6J4Q135-F1
#
_entry.id   AF-A0A6J4Q135-F1
#
_cell.length_a   1.000
_cell.length_b   1.000
_cell.length_c   1.000
_cell.angle_alpha   90.00
_cell.angle_beta   90.00
_cell.angle_gamma   90.00
#
_symmetry.space_group_name_H-M   'P 1'
#
loop_
_entity.id
_entity.type
_entity.pdbx_description
1 polymer ?
#
loop_
_entity_poly.entity_id
_entity_poly.type
_entity_poly.pdbx_seq_one_letter_code
_entity_poly.pdbx_strand_id
1 'polypeptide(L)' 'MREAGVSEEDLKAALSRMRAEKNATMTSQLGWLGEACFGGIGCRYKDHRFAVYNGRKAHEDSENGKEDDG' A
#
# COMPACT_ATOMS: atom_id res chain seq x y z
N MET A 1 3.22 22.83 -12.77
CA MET A 1 1.94 22.63 -12.02
C MET A 1 0.74 23.39 -12.61
N ARG A 2 0.94 24.44 -13.41
CA ARG A 2 -0.13 25.10 -14.21
C ARG A 2 -0.43 24.40 -15.55
N GLU A 3 0.28 23.31 -15.86
CA GLU A 3 0.33 22.71 -17.20
C GLU A 3 -0.75 21.64 -17.45
N ALA A 4 -1.47 21.20 -16.42
CA ALA A 4 -2.52 20.18 -16.55
C ALA A 4 -3.92 20.77 -16.85
N GLY A 5 -4.05 22.10 -16.98
CA GLY A 5 -5.34 22.75 -17.23
C GLY A 5 -6.32 22.73 -16.06
N VAL A 6 -5.86 22.39 -14.85
CA VAL A 6 -6.71 22.37 -13.64
C VAL A 6 -7.07 23.79 -13.21
N SER A 7 -8.32 24.01 -12.81
CA SER A 7 -8.76 25.31 -12.33
C SER A 7 -8.09 25.65 -10.99
N GLU A 8 -7.89 26.94 -10.72
CA GLU A 8 -7.32 27.39 -9.43
C GLU A 8 -8.21 26.99 -8.24
N GLU A 9 -9.52 26.88 -8.45
CA GLU A 9 -10.48 26.40 -7.44
C GLU A 9 -10.26 24.93 -7.11
N ASP A 10 -10.14 24.08 -8.13
CA ASP A 10 -9.87 22.64 -7.95
C ASP A 10 -8.52 22.42 -7.28
N LEU A 11 -7.50 23.18 -7.67
CA LEU A 11 -6.18 23.12 -7.05
C LEU A 11 -6.23 23.48 -5.57
N LYS A 12 -6.93 24.57 -5.22
CA LYS A 12 -7.11 25.00 -3.82
C LYS A 12 -7.89 23.96 -3.02
N ALA A 13 -8.93 23.39 -3.59
CA ALA A 13 -9.73 22.35 -2.95
C ALA A 13 -8.91 21.06 -2.72
N ALA A 14 -8.08 20.67 -3.69
CA ALA A 14 -7.16 19.54 -3.56
C ALA A 14 -6.11 19.78 -2.47
N LEU A 15 -5.47 20.95 -2.45
CA LEU A 15 -4.50 21.33 -1.42
C LEU A 15 -5.12 21.35 -0.01
N SER A 16 -6.37 21.80 0.12
CA SER A 16 -7.10 21.78 1.38
C SER A 16 -7.30 20.34 1.89
N ARG A 17 -7.73 19.42 1.01
CA ARG A 17 -7.86 18.00 1.35
C ARG A 17 -6.52 17.39 1.76
N MET A 18 -5.46 17.65 0.98
CA MET A 18 -4.11 17.14 1.27
C MET A 18 -3.53 17.62 2.62
N ARG A 19 -3.98 18.77 3.14
CA ARG A 19 -3.58 19.25 4.47
C ARG A 19 -4.27 18.50 5.61
N ALA A 20 -5.46 17.96 5.38
CA ALA A 20 -6.20 17.18 6.35
C ALA A 20 -5.71 15.72 6.43
N GLU A 21 -4.98 15.24 5.43
CA GLU A 21 -4.43 13.89 5.40
C GLU A 21 -3.35 13.67 6.47
N LYS A 22 -3.55 12.66 7.31
CA LYS A 22 -2.58 12.18 8.32
C LYS A 22 -1.98 10.86 7.87
N ASN A 23 -1.37 10.85 6.70
CA ASN A 23 -0.77 9.64 6.14
C ASN A 23 0.36 9.14 7.05
N ALA A 24 0.29 7.87 7.45
CA ALA A 24 1.39 7.21 8.13
C ALA A 24 2.64 7.19 7.23
N THR A 25 3.83 7.10 7.82
CA THR A 25 5.04 7.01 7.01
C THR A 25 5.06 5.72 6.20
N MET A 26 5.74 5.71 5.04
CA MET A 26 5.91 4.50 4.24
C MET A 26 6.49 3.34 5.07
N THR A 27 7.48 3.63 5.92
CA THR A 27 8.08 2.65 6.82
C THR A 27 7.06 2.05 7.78
N SER A 28 6.19 2.88 8.37
CA SER A 28 5.11 2.41 9.25
C SER A 28 4.14 1.50 8.51
N GLN A 29 3.73 1.90 7.31
CA GLN A 29 2.78 1.13 6.49
C GLN A 29 3.35 -0.24 6.08
N LEU A 30 4.64 -0.30 5.71
CA LEU A 30 5.31 -1.57 5.40
C LEU A 30 5.52 -2.44 6.66
N GLY A 31 5.81 -1.80 7.80
CA GLY A 31 5.93 -2.48 9.10
C GLY A 31 4.64 -3.21 9.47
N TRP A 32 3.49 -2.57 9.31
CA TRP A 32 2.18 -3.18 9.57
C TRP A 32 1.89 -4.38 8.67
N LEU A 33 2.35 -4.41 7.43
CA LEU A 33 2.25 -5.60 6.58
C LEU A 33 3.06 -6.76 7.15
N GLY A 34 4.24 -6.48 7.72
CA GLY A 34 5.09 -7.49 8.36
C GLY A 34 4.46 -8.03 9.64
N GLU A 35 3.92 -7.14 10.47
CA GLU A 35 3.17 -7.49 11.68
C GLU A 35 1.93 -8.34 11.36
N ALA A 36 1.29 -8.11 10.21
CA ALA A 36 0.17 -8.90 9.71
C ALA A 36 0.59 -10.18 8.96
N CYS A 37 1.85 -10.62 9.07
CA CYS A 37 2.39 -11.84 8.47
C CYS A 37 2.33 -11.90 6.93
N PHE A 38 2.31 -10.76 6.25
CA PHE A 38 2.50 -10.75 4.80
C PHE A 38 3.97 -11.03 4.47
N GLY A 39 4.20 -11.89 3.47
CA GLY A 39 5.52 -12.13 2.89
C GLY A 39 5.79 -11.26 1.67
N GLY A 40 7.05 -11.17 1.24
CA GLY A 40 7.40 -10.47 0.00
C GLY A 40 7.06 -8.98 -0.02
N ILE A 41 7.06 -8.34 1.16
CA ILE A 41 6.67 -6.94 1.34
C ILE A 41 7.65 -6.03 0.59
N GLY A 42 7.11 -5.04 -0.13
CA GLY A 42 7.95 -4.04 -0.77
C GLY A 42 7.17 -2.92 -1.44
N CYS A 43 7.86 -1.79 -1.62
CA CYS A 43 7.40 -0.67 -2.42
C CYS A 43 7.86 -0.85 -3.88
N ARG A 44 6.91 -0.93 -4.81
CA ARG A 44 7.18 -1.14 -6.26
C ARG A 44 7.34 0.16 -7.01
N TYR A 45 6.70 1.22 -6.53
CA TYR A 45 6.77 2.55 -7.11
C TYR A 45 6.59 3.61 -6.03
N LYS A 46 7.35 4.69 -6.14
CA LYS A 46 7.21 5.86 -5.29
C LYS A 46 7.51 7.12 -6.09
N ASP A 47 6.58 8.05 -6.06
CA ASP A 47 6.78 9.42 -6.51
C ASP A 47 6.17 10.41 -5.51
N HIS A 48 7.03 11.21 -4.88
CA HIS A 48 6.67 12.09 -3.76
C HIS A 48 5.81 11.39 -2.69
N ARG A 49 4.51 11.73 -2.60
CA ARG A 49 3.55 11.16 -1.63
C ARG A 49 2.77 9.97 -2.19
N PHE A 50 2.80 9.77 -3.50
CA PHE A 50 2.16 8.62 -4.14
C PHE A 50 3.10 7.43 -4.09
N ALA A 51 2.61 6.29 -3.62
CA ALA A 51 3.39 5.08 -3.56
C ALA A 51 2.51 3.86 -3.75
N VAL A 52 3.03 2.89 -4.50
CA VAL A 52 2.43 1.58 -4.67
C VAL A 52 3.32 0.59 -3.94
N TYR A 53 2.76 -0.06 -2.94
CA TYR A 53 3.42 -1.09 -2.16
C TYR A 53 2.49 -2.27 -1.97
N ASN A 54 3.07 -3.43 -1.66
CA ASN A 54 2.37 -4.70 -1.62
C ASN A 54 2.97 -5.62 -0.56
N GLY A 55 2.19 -6.64 -0.19
CA GLY A 55 2.63 -7.83 0.50
C GLY A 55 1.79 -9.01 0.00
N ARG A 56 2.33 -10.22 0.07
CA ARG A 56 1.66 -11.46 -0.34
C ARG A 56 1.26 -12.25 0.90
N LYS A 57 -0.03 -12.57 1.03
CA LYS A 57 -0.48 -13.53 2.04
C LYS A 57 0.06 -14.91 1.64
N ALA A 58 0.63 -15.65 2.58
CA ALA A 58 0.87 -17.07 2.36
C ALA A 58 -0.49 -17.71 2.05
N HIS A 59 -0.57 -18.48 0.97
CA HIS A 59 -1.72 -19.36 0.79
C HIS A 59 -1.67 -20.30 2.00
N GLU A 60 -2.76 -20.40 2.77
CA GLU A 60 -2.88 -21.53 3.68
C GLU A 60 -2.89 -22.75 2.77
N ASP A 61 -1.74 -23.41 2.65
CA ASP A 61 -1.71 -24.77 2.17
C ASP A 61 -2.51 -25.53 3.22
N SER A 62 -3.80 -25.77 2.93
CA SER A 62 -4.54 -26.84 3.58
C SER A 62 -3.73 -28.10 3.31
N GLU A 63 -2.90 -28.47 4.28
CA GLU A 63 -2.20 -29.75 4.29
C GLU A 63 -3.28 -30.84 4.18
N ASN A 64 -3.38 -31.39 2.98
CA ASN A 64 -4.05 -32.64 2.70
C ASN A 64 -3.38 -33.71 3.56
N GLY A 65 -4.01 -34.08 4.67
CA GLY A 65 -3.84 -35.40 5.25
C GLY A 65 -4.37 -36.43 4.25
N LYS A 66 -3.49 -36.92 3.37
CA LYS A 66 -3.65 -38.24 2.78
C LYS A 66 -2.56 -39.11 3.40
N GLU A 67 -2.96 -39.84 4.43
CA GLU A 67 -2.23 -41.00 4.92
C GLU A 67 -2.08 -41.96 3.73
N ASP A 68 -0.83 -42.29 3.44
CA ASP A 68 -0.42 -43.25 2.41
C ASP A 68 -0.42 -44.63 3.08
N ASP A 69 -1.57 -45.31 3.06
CA ASP A 69 -1.69 -46.70 3.50
C ASP A 69 -1.36 -47.62 2.32
N GLY A 70 -0.16 -48.20 2.39
CA GLY A 70 0.29 -49.31 1.53
C GLY A 70 -0.35 -50.65 1.87
#